data_AF-A0A3D3M1J7-F1
#
_entry.id   AF-A0A3D3M1J7-F1
#
_cell.length_a   1.000
_cell.length_b   1.000
_cell.length_c   1.000
_cell.angle_alpha   90.00
_cell.angle_beta   90.00
_cell.angle_gamma   90.00
#
_symmetry.space_group_name_H-M   'P 1'
#
loop_
_entity.id
_entity.type
_entity.pdbx_description
1 polymer ?
#
loop_
_entity_poly.entity_id
_entity_poly.type
_entity_poly.pdbx_seq_one_letter_code
_entity_poly.pdbx_strand_id
1 'polypeptide(L)'
;MNWLYLLALLGSIAGMVILDARFKVALFRRALSTVLMVGFGVAALIIVDFYAIEHAIFVRGESPYLLGIWLTPHIPLEEPIFLAFLSYCTLVIYGLLNRWVETRRGREGLAPNDSASEVQV
;
A
#
# COMPACT_ATOMS: atom_id res chain seq x y z
N MET A 1 8.83 24.93 -6.78
CA MET A 1 8.90 24.65 -5.32
C MET A 1 9.01 23.15 -5.13
N ASN A 2 10.23 22.63 -5.03
CA ASN A 2 10.54 21.22 -5.31
C ASN A 2 10.32 20.26 -4.13
N TRP A 3 10.22 20.80 -2.91
CA TRP A 3 10.33 20.04 -1.66
C TRP A 3 8.96 19.64 -1.10
N LEU A 4 7.90 20.30 -1.57
CA LEU A 4 6.53 20.07 -1.14
C LEU A 4 6.04 18.67 -1.53
N TYR A 5 6.44 18.18 -2.71
CA TYR A 5 6.08 16.83 -3.15
C TYR A 5 6.70 15.76 -2.24
N LEU A 6 8.01 15.86 -1.97
CA LEU A 6 8.68 14.94 -1.05
C LEU A 6 8.10 15.02 0.36
N LEU A 7 7.84 16.22 0.87
CA LEU A 7 7.21 16.41 2.18
C LEU A 7 5.80 15.81 2.23
N ALA A 8 4.99 15.98 1.19
CA ALA A 8 3.68 15.36 1.09
C ALA A 8 3.78 13.83 1.01
N LEU A 9 4.76 13.31 0.27
CA LEU A 9 5.02 11.87 0.17
C LEU A 9 5.44 11.29 1.53
N LEU A 10 6.39 11.94 2.22
CA LEU A 10 6.83 11.55 3.56
C LEU A 10 5.70 11.66 4.57
N GLY A 11 4.89 12.73 4.51
CA GLY A 11 3.71 12.90 5.34
C GLY A 11 2.68 11.78 5.11
N SER A 12 2.46 11.40 3.86
CA SER A 12 1.56 10.29 3.48
C SER A 12 2.09 8.93 3.95
N ILE A 13 3.40 8.68 3.80
CA ILE A 13 4.08 7.49 4.35
C ILE A 13 3.93 7.46 5.87
N ALA A 14 4.18 8.57 6.56
CA ALA A 14 4.03 8.65 8.01
C ALA A 14 2.60 8.37 8.45
N GLY A 15 1.60 8.93 7.75
CA GLY A 15 0.19 8.62 7.96
C GLY A 15 -0.11 7.13 7.82
N MET A 16 0.45 6.48 6.80
CA MET A 16 0.25 5.04 6.58
C MET A 16 0.92 4.18 7.66
N VAL A 17 2.12 4.56 8.10
CA VAL A 17 2.83 3.89 9.21
C VAL A 17 2.05 4.04 10.52
N ILE A 18 1.48 5.21 10.80
CA ILE A 18 0.63 5.45 11.97
C ILE A 18 -0.61 4.55 11.92
N LEU A 19 -1.24 4.42 10.74
CA LEU A 19 -2.40 3.55 10.55
C LEU A 19 -2.03 2.07 10.79
N ASP A 20 -0.91 1.63 10.25
CA ASP A 20 -0.41 0.27 10.45
C ASP A 20 -0.02 0.01 11.92
N ALA A 21 0.55 0.99 12.62
CA ALA A 21 0.81 0.92 14.06
C ALA A 21 -0.47 0.82 14.88
N ARG A 22 -1.49 1.62 14.54
CA ARG A 22 -2.78 1.67 15.24
C ARG A 22 -3.56 0.38 15.12
N PHE A 23 -3.54 -0.23 13.93
CA PHE A 23 -4.32 -1.42 13.63
C PHE A 23 -3.49 -2.73 13.66
N LYS A 24 -2.16 -2.65 13.80
CA LYS A 24 -1.21 -3.79 13.86
C LYS A 24 -1.47 -4.81 12.76
N VAL A 25 -1.47 -4.34 11.52
CA VAL A 25 -2.00 -5.11 10.38
C VAL A 25 -0.88 -5.76 9.59
N ALA A 26 0.19 -5.03 9.31
CA ALA A 26 1.29 -5.45 8.44
C ALA A 26 2.65 -5.40 9.17
N LEU A 27 3.34 -4.24 9.21
CA LEU A 27 4.70 -4.14 9.77
C LEU A 27 4.75 -4.55 11.25
N PHE A 28 3.78 -4.10 12.03
CA PHE A 28 3.73 -4.36 13.47
C PHE A 28 3.23 -5.77 13.83
N ARG A 29 2.82 -6.57 12.83
CA ARG A 29 2.45 -7.98 13.00
C ARG A 29 3.50 -8.92 12.44
N ARG A 30 4.06 -8.63 11.25
CA ARG A 30 5.08 -9.43 10.57
C ARG A 30 6.03 -8.54 9.75
N ALA A 31 6.91 -7.82 10.44
CA ALA A 31 7.84 -6.87 9.82
C ALA A 31 8.63 -7.45 8.65
N LEU A 32 9.22 -8.66 8.82
CA LEU A 32 10.06 -9.26 7.79
C LEU A 32 9.27 -9.59 6.51
N SER A 33 8.10 -10.21 6.65
CA SER A 33 7.23 -10.55 5.51
C SER A 33 6.73 -9.29 4.79
N THR A 34 6.39 -8.23 5.55
CA THR A 34 5.99 -6.96 4.97
C THR A 34 7.10 -6.32 4.17
N VAL A 35 8.32 -6.26 4.71
CA VAL A 35 9.48 -5.69 4.00
C VAL A 35 9.77 -6.47 2.72
N LEU A 36 9.72 -7.80 2.77
CA LEU A 36 9.92 -8.64 1.58
C LEU A 36 8.85 -8.41 0.51
N MET A 37 7.57 -8.31 0.90
CA MET A 37 6.48 -8.06 -0.04
C MET A 37 6.53 -6.68 -0.66
N VAL A 38 6.86 -5.65 0.13
CA VAL A 38 7.08 -4.30 -0.39
C VAL A 38 8.27 -4.30 -1.34
N GLY A 39 9.39 -4.93 -0.96
CA GLY A 39 10.56 -5.05 -1.84
C GLY A 39 10.25 -5.76 -3.16
N PHE A 40 9.46 -6.83 -3.11
CA PHE A 40 9.03 -7.55 -4.32
C PHE A 40 8.08 -6.70 -5.19
N GLY A 41 7.13 -5.99 -4.57
CA GLY A 41 6.23 -5.08 -5.28
C GLY A 41 6.97 -3.94 -5.97
N VAL A 42 7.94 -3.33 -5.27
CA VAL A 42 8.83 -2.31 -5.84
C VAL A 42 9.61 -2.87 -7.02
N ALA A 43 10.24 -4.04 -6.87
CA ALA A 43 11.02 -4.64 -7.95
C ALA A 43 10.16 -4.95 -9.18
N ALA A 44 8.96 -5.51 -8.98
CA ALA A 44 8.03 -5.81 -10.06
C ALA A 44 7.56 -4.54 -10.79
N LEU A 45 7.22 -3.49 -10.04
CA LEU A 45 6.79 -2.21 -10.61
C LEU A 45 7.93 -1.51 -11.37
N ILE A 46 9.15 -1.56 -10.86
CA ILE A 46 10.32 -1.04 -11.57
C ILE A 46 10.52 -1.77 -12.90
N ILE A 47 10.40 -3.10 -12.93
CA ILE A 47 10.52 -3.87 -14.18
C ILE A 47 9.46 -3.43 -15.20
N VAL A 48 8.23 -3.22 -14.74
CA VAL A 48 7.13 -2.74 -15.58
C VAL A 48 7.39 -1.30 -16.07
N ASP A 49 7.92 -0.43 -15.21
CA ASP A 49 8.30 0.94 -15.59
C ASP A 49 9.36 0.93 -16.69
N PHE A 50 10.42 0.14 -16.53
CA PHE A 50 11.45 -0.01 -17.58
C PHE A 50 10.84 -0.47 -18.90
N TYR A 51 9.99 -1.49 -18.87
CA TYR A 51 9.33 -2.01 -20.06
C TYR A 51 8.46 -0.93 -20.74
N ALA A 52 7.73 -0.14 -19.96
CA ALA A 52 6.86 0.91 -20.46
C ALA A 52 7.63 2.13 -21.00
N ILE A 53 8.80 2.45 -20.45
CA ILE A 53 9.73 3.46 -20.99
C ILE A 53 10.29 3.00 -22.34
N GLU A 54 10.74 1.74 -22.44
CA GLU A 54 11.28 1.19 -23.69
C GLU A 54 10.25 1.20 -24.83
N HIS A 55 8.96 1.04 -24.50
CA HIS A 55 7.85 1.05 -25.46
C HIS A 55 7.31 2.45 -25.74
N ALA A 56 7.97 3.51 -25.24
CA ALA A 56 7.54 4.91 -25.36
C ALA A 56 6.10 5.17 -24.85
N ILE A 57 5.60 4.32 -23.95
CA ILE A 57 4.27 4.46 -23.33
C ILE A 57 4.32 5.58 -22.29
N PHE A 58 5.44 5.69 -21.57
CA PHE A 58 5.71 6.82 -20.68
C PHE A 58 6.62 7.85 -21.35
N VAL A 59 6.03 8.99 -21.68
CA VAL A 59 6.81 10.21 -21.98
C VAL A 59 7.21 10.82 -20.65
N ARG A 60 8.51 11.09 -20.45
CA ARG A 60 9.01 11.82 -19.28
C ARG A 60 8.24 13.12 -19.16
N GLY A 61 7.37 13.21 -18.17
CA GLY A 61 6.78 14.49 -17.80
C GLY A 61 7.91 15.34 -17.26
N GLU A 62 8.33 16.38 -17.98
CA GLU A 62 9.09 17.48 -17.38
C GLU A 62 8.16 18.19 -16.39
N SER A 63 7.94 17.56 -15.24
CA SER A 63 7.16 18.12 -14.17
C SER A 63 8.08 19.05 -13.37
N PRO A 64 7.79 20.36 -13.30
CA PRO A 64 8.60 21.34 -12.56
C PRO A 64 8.59 21.12 -11.02
N TYR A 65 8.05 19.99 -10.57
CA TYR A 65 7.94 19.56 -9.18
C TYR A 65 8.75 18.29 -8.86
N LEU A 66 9.47 17.72 -9.84
CA LEU A 66 10.43 16.64 -9.61
C LEU A 66 11.71 17.21 -8.99
N LEU A 67 12.18 16.62 -7.88
CA LEU A 67 13.26 17.15 -7.04
C LEU A 67 14.57 17.42 -7.80
N GLY A 68 14.72 16.86 -9.00
CA GLY A 68 15.93 16.96 -9.80
C GLY A 68 17.10 16.18 -9.18
N ILE A 69 16.81 15.28 -8.22
CA ILE A 69 17.78 14.34 -7.66
C ILE A 69 17.63 13.05 -8.45
N TRP A 70 18.62 12.80 -9.30
CA TRP A 70 18.63 11.68 -10.23
C TRP A 70 19.43 10.52 -9.61
N LEU A 71 18.79 9.37 -9.41
CA LEU A 71 19.44 8.16 -8.90
C LEU A 71 20.33 7.51 -9.99
N THR A 72 19.91 7.64 -11.24
CA THR A 72 20.69 7.39 -12.47
C THR A 72 20.35 8.50 -13.47
N PRO A 73 21.07 8.70 -14.59
CA PRO A 73 20.79 9.79 -15.54
C PRO A 73 19.39 9.72 -16.20
N HIS A 74 18.55 8.77 -15.78
CA HIS A 74 17.27 8.42 -16.37
C HIS A 74 16.15 8.30 -15.32
N ILE A 75 16.46 8.12 -14.02
CA ILE A 75 15.48 7.78 -12.97
C ILE A 75 15.57 8.77 -11.80
N PRO A 76 14.51 9.53 -11.49
CA PRO A 76 14.45 10.37 -10.29
C PRO A 76 14.39 9.51 -9.02
N LEU A 77 15.07 9.95 -7.96
CA LEU A 77 15.12 9.23 -6.67
C LEU A 77 13.73 9.04 -6.04
N GLU A 78 12.79 9.94 -6.35
CA GLU A 78 11.43 9.89 -5.83
C GLU A 78 10.64 8.67 -6.29
N GLU A 79 10.96 8.14 -7.48
CA GLU A 79 10.22 7.04 -8.12
C GLU A 79 10.25 5.74 -7.29
N PRO A 80 11.42 5.19 -6.88
CA PRO A 80 11.44 4.02 -6.01
C PRO A 80 10.79 4.28 -4.64
N ILE A 81 10.83 5.51 -4.12
CA ILE A 81 10.18 5.87 -2.85
C ILE A 81 8.66 5.86 -3.03
N PHE A 82 8.16 6.39 -4.15
CA PHE A 82 6.75 6.39 -4.50
C PHE A 82 6.23 4.97 -4.72
N LEU A 83 6.97 4.13 -5.44
CA LEU A 83 6.61 2.72 -5.64
C LEU A 83 6.61 1.93 -4.32
N ALA A 84 7.55 2.24 -3.42
CA ALA A 84 7.56 1.66 -2.07
C ALA A 84 6.34 2.11 -1.26
N PHE A 85 5.99 3.40 -1.33
CA PHE A 85 4.76 3.92 -0.72
C PHE A 85 3.50 3.25 -1.28
N LEU A 86 3.37 3.12 -2.61
CA LEU A 86 2.23 2.45 -3.24
C LEU A 86 2.14 0.98 -2.80
N SER A 87 3.24 0.24 -2.89
CA SER A 87 3.29 -1.17 -2.49
C SER A 87 2.91 -1.36 -1.02
N TYR A 88 3.42 -0.49 -0.15
CA TYR A 88 3.09 -0.51 1.28
C TYR A 88 1.63 -0.12 1.53
N CYS A 89 1.12 0.90 0.83
CA CYS A 89 -0.27 1.34 0.91
C CYS A 89 -1.24 0.20 0.56
N THR A 90 -0.99 -0.49 -0.55
CA THR A 90 -1.77 -1.67 -0.97
C THR A 90 -1.77 -2.75 0.11
N LEU A 91 -0.63 -3.04 0.72
CA LEU A 91 -0.52 -4.05 1.76
C LEU A 91 -1.32 -3.69 3.02
N VAL A 92 -1.25 -2.44 3.46
CA VAL A 92 -2.01 -1.96 4.64
C VAL A 92 -3.51 -1.99 4.34
N ILE A 93 -3.95 -1.55 3.16
CA ILE A 93 -5.35 -1.62 2.74
C ILE A 93 -5.84 -3.07 2.72
N TYR A 94 -5.06 -3.97 2.10
CA TYR A 94 -5.40 -5.39 2.03
C TYR A 94 -5.60 -6.00 3.42
N GLY A 95 -4.67 -5.74 4.34
CA GLY A 95 -4.79 -6.26 5.70
C GLY A 95 -5.95 -5.65 6.50
N LEU A 96 -6.28 -4.36 6.29
CA LEU A 96 -7.45 -3.72 6.89
C LEU A 96 -8.75 -4.36 6.38
N LEU A 97 -8.84 -4.62 5.08
CA LEU A 97 -9.98 -5.31 4.47
C LEU A 97 -10.13 -6.73 5.01
N ASN A 98 -9.04 -7.50 5.11
CA ASN A 98 -9.10 -8.86 5.64
C ASN A 98 -9.63 -8.87 7.09
N ARG A 99 -9.13 -7.95 7.93
CA ARG A 99 -9.63 -7.80 9.30
C ARG A 99 -11.11 -7.39 9.36
N TRP A 100 -11.55 -6.52 8.46
CA TRP A 100 -12.94 -6.09 8.37
C TRP A 100 -13.87 -7.25 7.99
N VAL A 101 -13.47 -8.08 7.03
CA VAL A 101 -14.21 -9.29 6.63
C VAL A 101 -14.27 -10.30 7.78
N GLU A 102 -13.18 -10.54 8.50
CA GLU A 102 -13.15 -11.42 9.68
C GLU A 102 -14.13 -10.95 10.77
N THR A 103 -14.16 -9.64 11.07
CA THR A 103 -15.10 -9.10 12.06
C THR A 103 -16.58 -9.22 11.64
N ARG A 104 -16.88 -9.22 10.34
CA ARG A 104 -18.26 -9.42 9.85
C ARG A 104 -18.70 -10.88 9.94
N ARG A 105 -17.83 -11.82 9.53
CA ARG A 105 -18.12 -13.27 9.64
C ARG A 105 -18.39 -13.70 11.08
N GLY A 106 -17.65 -13.16 12.04
CA GLY A 106 -17.89 -13.45 13.47
C GLY A 106 -19.24 -12.97 14.00
N ARG A 107 -19.87 -11.98 13.35
CA ARG A 107 -21.21 -11.46 13.73
C ARG A 107 -22.34 -12.27 13.10
N GLU A 108 -22.14 -12.77 11.89
CA GLU A 108 -23.12 -13.64 11.20
C GLU A 108 -23.21 -15.03 11.86
N GLY A 109 -22.08 -15.57 12.33
CA GLY A 109 -22.07 -16.85 13.07
C GLY A 109 -22.70 -16.80 14.47
N LEU A 110 -22.97 -15.61 15.00
CA LEU A 110 -23.65 -15.40 16.29
C LEU A 110 -25.12 -14.99 16.10
N ALA A 111 -25.64 -14.94 14.87
CA ALA A 111 -27.06 -14.75 14.65
C ALA A 111 -27.81 -15.90 15.36
N PRO A 112 -28.69 -15.61 16.34
CA PRO A 112 -29.46 -16.63 17.04
C PRO A 112 -30.23 -17.45 16.00
N ASN A 113 -30.05 -18.76 16.04
CA ASN A 113 -30.86 -19.67 15.26
C ASN A 113 -32.28 -19.67 15.84
N ASP A 114 -33.12 -18.73 15.40
CA ASP A 114 -34.54 -18.61 15.79
C ASP A 114 -35.41 -19.78 15.32
N SER A 115 -34.83 -20.81 14.69
CA SER A 115 -35.56 -22.04 14.31
C SER A 115 -35.79 -23.03 15.46
N ALA A 116 -35.37 -22.71 16.70
CA ALA A 116 -35.60 -23.58 17.85
C ALA A 116 -36.92 -23.30 18.61
N SER A 117 -37.71 -22.29 18.23
CA SER A 117 -38.94 -21.91 18.94
C SER A 117 -40.26 -22.30 18.26
N GLU A 118 -40.24 -23.04 17.14
CA GLU A 118 -41.47 -23.43 16.42
C GLU A 118 -41.90 -24.90 16.63
N VAL A 119 -41.34 -25.59 17.62
CA VAL A 119 -41.81 -26.92 18.05
C VAL A 119 -42.12 -26.89 19.54
N GLN A 120 -43.27 -26.30 19.90
CA GLN A 120 -44.12 -26.69 21.04
C GLN A 120 -45.20 -25.61 21.27
N VAL A 121 -46.33 -25.70 20.56
CA VAL A 121 -47.68 -25.42 21.11
C VAL A 121 -48.68 -26.30 20.38
#